data_AF-A0A967JZ81-F1
#
_entry.id   AF-A0A967JZ81-F1
#
_cell.length_a   1.000
_cell.length_b   1.000
_cell.length_c   1.000
_cell.angle_alpha   90.00
_cell.angle_beta   90.00
_cell.angle_gamma   90.00
#
_symmetry.space_group_name_H-M   'P 1'
#
loop_
_entity.id
_entity.type
_entity.pdbx_description
1 polymer ?
#
loop_
_entity_poly.entity_id
_entity_poly.type
_entity_poly.pdbx_seq_one_letter_code
_entity_poly.pdbx_strand_id
1 'polypeptide(L)'
;MSPAPRTPLPRGAWPFVALVAAVSALLHVSLSRWPYDDAFIHFRIVRQWLTHGAPYFNSGEAVLATSSPGWTWVLTPLFLLPGPETQWVALVNALVVTAAVVLFCRLLTRLGGDALGWPWVVGYAVPALALLHPAGVGLMETPLALLVLVVALSLYLERRESAFFWLG
;
A
#
# COMPACT_ATOMS: atom_id res chain seq x y z
N MET A 1 -6.07 -23.74 -22.28
CA MET A 1 -6.97 -23.14 -21.26
C MET A 1 -6.86 -21.63 -21.37
N SER A 2 -7.93 -20.94 -21.75
CA SER A 2 -7.96 -19.47 -21.92
C SER A 2 -7.78 -18.73 -20.59
N PRO A 3 -7.21 -17.50 -20.59
CA PRO A 3 -7.16 -16.66 -19.40
C PRO A 3 -8.57 -16.41 -18.88
N ALA A 4 -8.75 -16.55 -17.57
CA ALA A 4 -10.04 -16.29 -16.94
C ALA A 4 -10.40 -14.80 -17.08
N PRO A 5 -11.68 -14.47 -17.33
CA PRO A 5 -12.12 -13.09 -17.49
C PRO A 5 -11.88 -12.26 -16.22
N ARG A 6 -11.60 -10.96 -16.41
CA ARG A 6 -11.49 -10.00 -15.30
C ARG A 6 -12.87 -9.77 -14.69
N THR A 7 -13.03 -10.06 -13.41
CA THR A 7 -14.28 -9.78 -12.68
C THR A 7 -14.24 -8.36 -12.11
N PRO A 8 -15.01 -7.41 -12.68
CA PRO A 8 -15.14 -6.09 -12.09
C PRO A 8 -15.88 -6.18 -10.74
N LEU A 9 -15.67 -5.20 -9.86
CA LEU A 9 -16.51 -5.09 -8.67
C LEU A 9 -17.97 -4.81 -9.07
N PRO A 10 -18.95 -5.29 -8.28
CA PRO A 10 -20.36 -4.94 -8.47
C PRO A 10 -20.56 -3.42 -8.49
N ARG A 11 -21.42 -2.90 -9.37
CA ARG A 11 -21.65 -1.44 -9.48
C ARG A 11 -22.04 -0.78 -8.15
N GLY A 12 -22.82 -1.47 -7.32
CA GLY A 12 -23.23 -1.01 -6.00
C GLY A 12 -22.09 -0.88 -4.98
N ALA A 13 -20.89 -1.41 -5.26
CA ALA A 13 -19.74 -1.31 -4.35
C ALA A 13 -18.96 0.01 -4.50
N TRP A 14 -19.07 0.72 -5.63
CA TRP A 14 -18.28 1.94 -5.88
C TRP A 14 -18.56 3.09 -4.91
N PRO A 15 -19.80 3.37 -4.47
CA PRO A 15 -20.05 4.36 -3.43
C PRO A 15 -19.33 4.02 -2.11
N PHE A 16 -19.32 2.73 -1.75
CA PHE A 16 -18.58 2.27 -0.58
C PHE A 16 -17.06 2.40 -0.76
N VAL A 17 -16.52 2.07 -1.93
CA VAL A 17 -15.09 2.28 -2.24
C VAL A 17 -14.71 3.76 -2.16
N ALA A 18 -15.55 4.65 -2.69
CA ALA A 18 -15.32 6.10 -2.62
C ALA A 18 -15.35 6.60 -1.16
N LEU A 19 -16.29 6.10 -0.35
CA LEU A 19 -16.34 6.39 1.07
C LEU A 19 -15.08 5.92 1.79
N VAL A 20 -14.66 4.67 1.55
CA VAL A 20 -13.42 4.11 2.12
C VAL A 20 -12.21 4.95 1.72
N ALA A 21 -12.10 5.36 0.47
CA ALA A 21 -11.00 6.20 -0.01
C ALA A 21 -10.97 7.56 0.71
N ALA A 22 -12.13 8.23 0.82
CA ALA A 22 -12.25 9.52 1.47
C ALA A 22 -11.93 9.44 2.96
N VAL A 23 -12.50 8.45 3.66
CA VAL A 23 -12.23 8.20 5.09
C VAL A 23 -10.76 7.84 5.30
N SER A 24 -10.19 6.99 4.45
CA SER A 24 -8.77 6.63 4.53
C SER A 24 -7.87 7.84 4.38
N ALA A 25 -8.11 8.69 3.38
CA ALA A 25 -7.34 9.90 3.16
C ALA A 25 -7.44 10.85 4.37
N LEU A 26 -8.66 11.06 4.89
CA LEU A 26 -8.88 11.89 6.07
C LEU A 26 -8.10 11.35 7.28
N LEU A 27 -8.26 10.06 7.60
CA LEU A 27 -7.60 9.43 8.75
C LEU A 27 -6.07 9.53 8.66
N HIS A 28 -5.49 9.18 7.50
CA HIS A 28 -4.04 9.20 7.32
C HIS A 28 -3.48 10.63 7.41
N VAL A 29 -4.13 11.61 6.77
CA VAL A 29 -3.68 13.00 6.83
C VAL A 29 -3.80 13.57 8.25
N SER A 30 -4.92 13.32 8.94
CA SER A 30 -5.15 13.79 10.31
C SER A 30 -4.14 13.20 11.30
N LEU A 31 -3.69 11.97 11.09
CA LEU A 31 -2.77 11.26 11.96
C LEU A 31 -1.32 11.28 11.46
N SER A 32 -1.03 11.92 10.34
CA SER A 32 0.32 12.01 9.72
C SER A 32 1.41 12.61 10.63
N ARG A 33 1.04 13.23 11.74
CA ARG A 33 1.98 13.77 12.75
C ARG A 33 2.46 12.73 13.76
N TRP A 34 1.85 11.54 13.78
CA TRP A 34 2.08 10.49 14.77
C TRP A 34 2.47 9.16 14.10
N PRO A 35 3.57 9.13 13.32
CA PRO A 35 4.03 7.89 12.71
C PRO A 35 4.61 6.93 13.76
N TYR A 36 4.79 5.66 13.40
CA TYR A 36 5.49 4.70 14.24
C TYR A 36 6.97 5.03 14.35
N ASP A 37 7.60 4.59 15.44
CA ASP A 37 9.03 4.82 15.68
C ASP A 37 9.90 4.28 14.53
N ASP A 38 9.54 3.12 13.98
CA ASP A 38 10.24 2.51 12.85
C ASP A 38 10.15 3.36 11.57
N ALA A 39 9.06 4.10 11.37
CA ALA A 39 8.92 4.97 10.20
C ALA A 39 9.94 6.12 10.21
N PHE A 40 10.31 6.62 11.40
CA PHE A 40 11.36 7.64 11.51
C PHE A 40 12.73 7.14 11.07
N ILE A 41 13.00 5.84 11.20
CA ILE A 41 14.24 5.22 10.70
C ILE A 41 14.29 5.39 9.18
N HIS A 42 13.22 5.02 8.48
CA HIS A 42 13.12 5.21 7.03
C HIS A 42 13.25 6.67 6.60
N PHE A 43 12.57 7.59 7.30
CA PHE A 43 12.63 9.02 7.01
C PHE A 43 14.05 9.58 7.17
N ARG A 44 14.74 9.18 8.23
CA ARG A 44 16.12 9.60 8.46
C ARG A 44 17.06 9.11 7.37
N ILE A 45 16.93 7.85 6.96
CA ILE A 45 17.73 7.26 5.88
C ILE A 45 17.50 8.00 4.55
N VAL A 46 16.24 8.30 4.22
CA VAL A 46 15.89 9.06 3.01
C VAL A 46 16.49 10.46 3.05
N ARG A 47 16.41 11.15 4.21
CA ARG A 47 17.04 12.47 4.38
C ARG A 47 18.55 12.40 4.19
N GLN A 48 19.22 11.42 4.80
CA GLN A 48 20.66 11.21 4.67
C GLN A 48 21.07 10.89 3.23
N TRP A 49 20.28 10.09 2.52
CA TRP A 49 20.46 9.85 1.09
C TRP A 49 20.42 11.17 0.30
N LEU A 50 19.38 11.98 0.55
CA LEU A 50 19.17 13.23 -0.19
C LEU A 50 20.21 14.32 0.14
N THR A 51 20.74 14.37 1.36
CA THR A 51 21.68 15.41 1.80
C THR A 51 23.15 15.02 1.65
N HIS A 52 23.50 13.73 1.80
CA HIS A 52 24.88 13.24 1.82
C HIS A 52 25.18 12.21 0.72
N GLY A 53 24.18 11.84 -0.09
CA GLY A 53 24.35 10.89 -1.21
C GLY A 53 24.48 9.43 -0.79
N ALA A 54 24.23 9.10 0.49
CA ALA A 54 24.37 7.75 1.00
C ALA A 54 23.20 7.33 1.93
N PRO A 55 22.62 6.11 1.78
CA PRO A 55 21.48 5.58 2.56
C PRO A 55 21.76 5.28 4.04
N TYR A 56 22.73 5.91 4.71
CA TYR A 56 23.08 5.50 6.06
C TYR A 56 22.15 6.10 7.13
N PHE A 57 21.87 5.34 8.19
CA PHE A 57 21.16 5.88 9.35
C PHE A 57 22.03 6.87 10.13
N ASN A 58 23.28 6.50 10.40
CA ASN A 58 24.31 7.37 10.98
C ASN A 58 25.31 7.77 9.90
N SER A 59 25.61 9.07 9.78
CA SER A 59 26.62 9.54 8.86
C SER A 59 28.01 9.04 9.29
N GLY A 60 28.74 8.41 8.37
CA GLY A 60 30.09 7.89 8.62
C GLY A 60 30.17 6.45 9.15
N GLU A 61 29.05 5.79 9.42
CA GLU A 61 29.02 4.37 9.78
C GLU A 61 28.46 3.55 8.61
N ALA A 62 29.26 2.62 8.08
CA ALA A 62 28.83 1.70 7.01
C ALA A 62 28.02 0.53 7.59
N VAL A 63 26.86 0.83 8.16
CA VAL A 63 25.94 -0.17 8.73
C VAL A 63 24.78 -0.42 7.76
N LEU A 64 24.15 -1.60 7.85
CA LEU A 64 22.94 -1.95 7.10
C LEU A 64 21.93 -0.80 7.19
N ALA A 65 21.65 -0.19 6.04
CA ALA A 65 20.83 1.00 5.93
C ALA A 65 19.39 0.74 6.39
N THR A 66 18.72 -0.25 5.80
CA THR A 66 17.30 -0.52 6.03
C THR A 66 16.95 -1.97 5.69
N SER A 67 15.98 -2.54 6.40
CA SER A 67 15.32 -3.80 6.04
C SER A 67 14.35 -3.66 4.86
N SER A 68 14.00 -2.43 4.47
CA SER A 68 12.92 -2.15 3.50
C SER A 68 13.40 -1.17 2.43
N PRO A 69 14.44 -1.53 1.63
CA PRO A 69 15.03 -0.62 0.65
C PRO A 69 14.02 -0.16 -0.40
N GLY A 70 13.12 -1.04 -0.84
CA GLY A 70 12.04 -0.68 -1.77
C GLY A 70 11.14 0.44 -1.25
N TRP A 71 10.84 0.45 0.06
CA TRP A 71 10.08 1.54 0.67
C TRP A 71 10.86 2.84 0.68
N THR A 72 12.14 2.80 1.06
CA THR A 72 12.98 4.01 1.04
C THR A 72 13.07 4.64 -0.35
N TRP A 73 13.14 3.83 -1.43
CA TRP A 73 13.08 4.33 -2.81
C TRP A 73 11.77 5.02 -3.15
N VAL A 74 10.64 4.52 -2.63
CA VAL A 74 9.33 5.16 -2.80
C VAL A 74 9.25 6.47 -2.03
N LEU A 75 9.84 6.54 -0.84
CA LEU A 75 9.86 7.74 -0.01
C LEU A 75 10.74 8.86 -0.59
N THR A 76 11.87 8.53 -1.22
CA THR A 76 12.82 9.51 -1.78
C THR A 76 12.16 10.60 -2.64
N PRO A 77 11.36 10.29 -3.67
CA PRO A 77 10.71 11.34 -4.47
C PRO A 77 9.64 12.12 -3.68
N LEU A 78 9.01 11.53 -2.66
CA LEU A 78 8.01 12.23 -1.83
C LEU A 78 8.65 13.31 -0.96
N PHE A 79 9.89 13.07 -0.51
CA PHE A 79 10.64 14.00 0.33
C PHE A 79 11.16 15.22 -0.46
N LEU A 80 11.10 15.16 -1.80
CA LEU A 80 11.40 16.30 -2.67
C LEU A 80 10.19 17.23 -2.88
N LEU A 81 8.99 16.80 -2.48
CA LEU A 81 7.77 17.60 -2.62
C LEU A 81 7.71 18.70 -1.54
N PRO A 82 7.13 19.87 -1.86
CA PRO A 82 6.99 20.94 -0.89
C PRO A 82 6.02 20.56 0.24
N GLY A 83 6.31 21.02 1.46
CA GLY A 83 5.48 20.80 2.64
C GLY A 83 5.96 19.66 3.54
N PRO A 84 5.16 19.26 4.54
CA PRO A 84 5.54 18.21 5.48
C PRO A 84 5.63 16.84 4.79
N GLU A 85 6.81 16.23 4.82
CA GLU A 85 7.09 14.92 4.23
C GLU A 85 6.06 13.85 4.65
N THR A 86 5.69 13.82 5.93
CA THR A 86 4.76 12.83 6.48
C THR A 86 3.35 12.92 5.88
N GLN A 87 2.93 14.09 5.39
CA GLN A 87 1.63 14.25 4.72
C GLN A 87 1.62 13.58 3.36
N TRP A 88 2.70 13.69 2.59
CA TRP A 88 2.83 13.00 1.30
C TRP A 88 2.87 11.49 1.49
N VAL A 89 3.61 11.00 2.49
CA VAL A 89 3.65 9.58 2.85
C VAL A 89 2.27 9.08 3.29
N ALA A 90 1.55 9.87 4.09
CA ALA A 90 0.19 9.56 4.52
C ALA A 90 -0.79 9.44 3.36
N LEU A 91 -0.73 10.36 2.38
CA LEU A 91 -1.56 10.31 1.18
C LEU A 91 -1.25 9.08 0.32
N VAL A 92 0.02 8.77 0.13
CA VAL A 92 0.44 7.56 -0.59
C VAL A 92 -0.06 6.31 0.13
N ASN A 93 0.07 6.23 1.45
CA ASN A 93 -0.46 5.11 2.22
C ASN A 93 -1.99 4.99 2.10
N ALA A 94 -2.74 6.10 2.17
CA ALA A 94 -4.19 6.06 1.99
C ALA A 94 -4.60 5.52 0.61
N LEU A 95 -3.89 5.93 -0.45
CA LEU A 95 -4.11 5.44 -1.81
C LEU A 95 -3.76 3.94 -1.92
N VAL A 96 -2.64 3.52 -1.35
CA VAL A 96 -2.17 2.14 -1.36
C VAL A 96 -3.14 1.23 -0.58
N VAL A 97 -3.57 1.61 0.61
CA VAL A 97 -4.58 0.89 1.41
C VAL A 97 -5.87 0.73 0.60
N THR A 98 -6.36 1.82 0.00
CA THR A 98 -7.59 1.78 -0.83
C THR A 98 -7.43 0.83 -2.01
N ALA A 99 -6.31 0.91 -2.74
CA ALA A 99 -6.02 0.03 -3.87
C ALA A 99 -5.92 -1.44 -3.44
N ALA A 100 -5.24 -1.72 -2.31
CA ALA A 100 -5.08 -3.06 -1.78
C ALA A 100 -6.43 -3.67 -1.41
N VAL A 101 -7.30 -2.92 -0.72
CA VAL A 101 -8.65 -3.37 -0.37
C VAL A 101 -9.48 -3.65 -1.62
N VAL A 102 -9.45 -2.76 -2.62
CA VAL A 102 -10.17 -2.96 -3.89
C VAL A 102 -9.72 -4.23 -4.59
N LEU A 103 -8.40 -4.45 -4.70
CA LEU A 103 -7.87 -5.63 -5.37
C LEU A 103 -8.12 -6.91 -4.56
N PHE A 104 -8.01 -6.85 -3.24
CA PHE A 104 -8.31 -7.96 -2.36
C PHE A 104 -9.78 -8.39 -2.48
N CYS A 105 -10.71 -7.43 -2.48
CA CYS A 105 -12.13 -7.72 -2.70
C CYS A 105 -12.38 -8.32 -4.09
N ARG A 106 -11.74 -7.80 -5.15
CA ARG A 106 -11.86 -8.38 -6.51
C ARG A 106 -11.37 -9.82 -6.55
N LEU A 107 -10.24 -10.09 -5.91
CA LEU A 107 -9.66 -11.42 -5.82
C LEU A 107 -10.62 -12.39 -5.09
N LEU A 108 -11.17 -11.99 -3.95
CA LEU A 108 -12.10 -12.84 -3.20
C LEU A 108 -13.44 -13.04 -3.90
N THR A 109 -14.01 -12.00 -4.52
CA THR A 109 -15.21 -12.14 -5.36
C THR A 109 -14.95 -13.12 -6.51
N ARG A 110 -13.76 -13.08 -7.12
CA ARG A 110 -13.38 -14.04 -8.17
C ARG A 110 -13.31 -15.48 -7.65
N LEU A 111 -12.77 -15.68 -6.44
CA LEU A 111 -12.64 -17.02 -5.85
C LEU A 111 -13.97 -17.57 -5.34
N GLY A 112 -14.88 -16.70 -4.86
CA GLY A 112 -16.19 -17.08 -4.36
C GLY A 112 -17.29 -17.15 -5.43
N GLY A 113 -17.00 -16.72 -6.67
CA GLY A 113 -17.90 -16.79 -7.83
C GLY A 113 -18.74 -15.53 -8.06
N ASP A 114 -19.26 -15.40 -9.28
CA ASP A 114 -19.95 -14.19 -9.78
C ASP A 114 -21.30 -13.88 -9.09
N ALA A 115 -21.82 -14.80 -8.28
CA ALA A 115 -23.08 -14.63 -7.55
C ALA A 115 -22.95 -13.70 -6.31
N LEU A 116 -21.74 -13.29 -5.95
CA LEU A 116 -21.50 -12.46 -4.77
C LEU A 116 -21.80 -10.98 -5.07
N GLY A 117 -22.90 -10.48 -4.50
CA GLY A 117 -23.29 -9.06 -4.57
C GLY A 117 -22.42 -8.13 -3.71
N TRP A 118 -22.73 -6.83 -3.76
CA TRP A 118 -21.98 -5.78 -3.04
C TRP A 118 -21.87 -5.96 -1.51
N PRO A 119 -22.80 -6.59 -0.77
CA PRO A 119 -22.63 -6.78 0.69
C PRO A 119 -21.42 -7.65 1.04
N TRP A 120 -21.08 -8.62 0.18
CA TRP A 120 -19.88 -9.45 0.36
C TRP A 120 -18.60 -8.65 0.18
N VAL A 121 -18.58 -7.68 -0.75
CA VAL A 121 -17.46 -6.75 -0.92
C VAL A 121 -17.22 -5.96 0.37
N VAL A 122 -18.29 -5.50 1.03
CA VAL A 122 -18.17 -4.83 2.33
C VAL A 122 -17.63 -5.79 3.38
N GLY A 123 -18.17 -7.02 3.44
CA GLY A 123 -17.72 -8.05 4.37
C GLY A 123 -16.24 -8.40 4.22
N TYR A 124 -15.69 -8.41 3.00
CA TYR A 124 -14.27 -8.61 2.73
C TYR A 124 -13.42 -7.37 2.98
N ALA A 125 -13.96 -6.17 2.74
CA ALA A 125 -13.22 -4.94 2.92
C ALA A 125 -12.93 -4.65 4.39
N VAL A 126 -13.87 -4.93 5.30
CA VAL A 126 -13.70 -4.67 6.75
C VAL A 126 -12.43 -5.32 7.34
N PRO A 127 -12.18 -6.64 7.20
CA PRO A 127 -10.96 -7.25 7.73
C PRO A 127 -9.70 -6.75 7.01
N ALA A 128 -9.77 -6.49 5.69
CA ALA A 128 -8.64 -5.92 4.95
C ALA A 128 -8.28 -4.52 5.47
N LEU A 129 -9.28 -3.67 5.71
CA LEU A 129 -9.11 -2.35 6.31
C LEU A 129 -8.54 -2.44 7.72
N ALA A 130 -9.06 -3.33 8.55
CA ALA A 130 -8.59 -3.54 9.92
C ALA A 130 -7.12 -3.97 9.98
N LEU A 131 -6.68 -4.79 9.00
CA LEU A 131 -5.29 -5.22 8.88
C LEU A 131 -4.37 -4.10 8.38
N LEU A 132 -4.82 -3.34 7.37
CA LEU A 132 -3.97 -2.41 6.63
C LEU A 132 -3.86 -1.03 7.26
N HIS A 133 -4.93 -0.53 7.89
CA HIS A 133 -4.96 0.82 8.44
C HIS A 133 -3.92 1.08 9.54
N PRO A 134 -3.71 0.19 10.53
CA PRO A 134 -2.73 0.46 11.59
C PRO A 134 -1.33 0.74 11.03
N ALA A 135 -0.86 -0.12 10.12
CA ALA A 135 0.44 0.05 9.49
C ALA A 135 0.49 1.28 8.54
N GLY A 136 -0.59 1.52 7.78
CA GLY A 136 -0.66 2.67 6.87
C GLY A 136 -0.68 4.02 7.58
N VAL A 137 -1.44 4.13 8.68
CA VAL A 137 -1.46 5.32 9.55
C VAL A 137 -0.13 5.48 10.26
N GLY A 138 0.53 4.38 10.64
CA GLY A 138 1.90 4.36 11.14
C GLY A 138 2.97 4.75 10.11
N LEU A 139 2.58 5.02 8.85
CA LEU A 139 3.43 5.37 7.71
C LEU A 139 4.44 4.29 7.30
N MET A 140 4.10 3.03 7.55
CA MET A 140 4.92 1.86 7.23
C MET A 140 4.65 1.34 5.80
N GLU A 141 5.55 0.51 5.30
CA GLU A 141 5.53 -0.13 3.98
C GLU A 141 4.55 -1.30 3.86
N THR A 142 4.05 -1.83 4.98
CA THR A 142 3.22 -3.05 5.01
C THR A 142 2.04 -3.00 4.04
N PRO A 143 1.28 -1.88 3.91
CA PRO A 143 0.21 -1.81 2.94
C PRO A 143 0.69 -1.92 1.49
N LEU A 144 1.87 -1.37 1.18
CA LEU A 144 2.47 -1.46 -0.15
C LEU A 144 2.94 -2.89 -0.43
N ALA A 145 3.58 -3.54 0.53
CA ALA A 145 4.00 -4.93 0.40
C ALA A 145 2.80 -5.86 0.14
N LEU A 146 1.70 -5.67 0.88
CA LEU A 146 0.47 -6.44 0.68
C LEU A 146 -0.23 -6.11 -0.64
N LEU A 147 -0.20 -4.85 -1.08
CA LEU A 147 -0.69 -4.48 -2.40
C LEU A 147 0.08 -5.22 -3.51
N VAL A 148 1.41 -5.20 -3.46
CA VAL A 148 2.27 -5.90 -4.42
C VAL A 148 1.98 -7.39 -4.41
N LEU A 149 1.84 -8.02 -3.23
CA LEU A 149 1.48 -9.43 -3.11
C LEU A 149 0.12 -9.74 -3.76
N VAL A 150 -0.90 -8.93 -3.52
CA VAL A 150 -2.24 -9.13 -4.10
C VAL A 150 -2.22 -8.92 -5.62
N VAL A 151 -1.45 -7.95 -6.12
CA VAL A 151 -1.22 -7.75 -7.56
C VAL A 151 -0.53 -8.99 -8.15
N ALA A 152 0.53 -9.47 -7.53
CA ALA A 152 1.29 -10.63 -7.99
C ALA A 152 0.41 -11.89 -8.04
N LEU A 153 -0.38 -12.13 -7.00
CA LEU A 153 -1.33 -13.25 -6.94
C LEU A 153 -2.42 -13.11 -8.01
N SER A 154 -2.93 -11.91 -8.24
CA SER A 154 -3.92 -11.65 -9.29
C SER A 154 -3.35 -11.94 -10.68
N LEU A 155 -2.12 -11.51 -10.95
CA LEU A 155 -1.40 -11.79 -12.21
C LEU A 155 -1.08 -13.27 -12.39
N TYR A 156 -0.68 -13.94 -11.31
CA TYR A 156 -0.42 -15.38 -11.30
C TYR A 156 -1.69 -16.17 -11.66
N LEU A 157 -2.83 -15.80 -11.09
CA LEU A 157 -4.12 -16.39 -11.43
C LEU A 157 -4.61 -16.02 -12.85
N GLU A 158 -4.12 -14.93 -13.43
CA GLU A 158 -4.29 -14.60 -14.85
C GLU A 158 -3.32 -15.36 -15.77
N ARG A 159 -2.42 -16.20 -15.22
CA ARG A 159 -1.34 -16.90 -15.92
C ARG A 159 -0.43 -15.95 -16.72
N ARG A 160 -0.19 -14.74 -16.22
CA ARG A 160 0.77 -13.82 -16.85
C ARG A 160 2.18 -14.13 -16.37
N GLU A 161 3.12 -14.24 -17.31
CA GLU A 161 4.55 -14.46 -17.01
C GLU A 161 5.13 -13.34 -16.11
N SER A 162 4.57 -12.12 -16.20
CA SER A 162 4.93 -11.00 -15.34
C SER A 162 4.65 -11.23 -13.86
N ALA A 163 3.88 -12.25 -13.46
CA ALA A 163 3.63 -12.56 -12.06
C ALA A 163 4.92 -12.93 -11.30
N PHE A 164 5.85 -13.63 -11.96
CA PHE A 164 7.13 -14.02 -11.35
C PHE A 164 8.01 -12.83 -11.02
N PHE A 165 7.93 -11.74 -11.80
CA PHE A 165 8.66 -10.49 -11.52
C PHE A 165 8.20 -9.83 -10.20
N TRP A 166 6.95 -10.05 -9.78
CA TRP A 166 6.41 -9.45 -8.56
C TRP A 166 6.48 -10.37 -7.33
N LEU A 167 6.81 -11.65 -7.51
CA LEU A 167 6.93 -12.65 -6.44
C LEU A 167 8.37 -12.92 -6.00
N GLY A 168 9.36 -12.49 -6.78
CA GLY A 168 10.79 -12.57 -6.48
C GLY A 168 11.40 -11.19 -6.28
#